data_AF-A0A328RLB2-F1
#
_entry.id   AF-A0A328RLB2-F1
#
_cell.length_a   1.000
_cell.length_b   1.000
_cell.length_c   1.000
_cell.angle_alpha   90.00
_cell.angle_beta   90.00
_cell.angle_gamma   90.00
#
_symmetry.space_group_name_H-M   'P 1'
#
loop_
_entity.id
_entity.type
_entity.pdbx_description
1 polymer ?
#
loop_
_entity_poly.entity_id
_entity_poly.type
_entity_poly.pdbx_seq_one_letter_code
_entity_poly.pdbx_strand_id
1 'polypeptide(L)'
;MTLNCKIIFLGILLFFTGLNASTFRISVAPNPVQVGDKLRITLFSEGGMEEPTLKIFDKTMLFSRVGEDVFMSSVSVPETALEGEYTFFVTIQLNNQTHKLPYTVQVMTPLKVEASGNYDGAVNIIEQSKINFLNMKIDELAVQNALNEKDRKSLEIEIERLKKEMTQLSNKANEKNKLAEQSKKLLALENKLASNLEKFEIDQKQLQIKLRELTVNQEAYDELKKILDAQKKEQSKLSMKLSVKESTLRNKEEAVFQKGEKNRIEKELLHARKVITSGRERDIKDKENELINLKKAMIDQQVQVDRKGRVLIEKEQLLNDEFVYIQNEKAQVTTEKEKLQDQILDIYDKKVILDKDKLSLQKELKRFKKKQKKQTKRESKITEYETRIQDKLNVVSKQEQLLSSTEKKYRKKEEKMLIMETTLSKKVKRLTKREDKLKDSKKLIESQKKQLHFQINRLQQLEEQLKVQAKKQDKKFKNAQAGYDKSKSELDSKMLEFQEMKDSFSDITKQLQTQGKLQKIQQLNDSIMQQDMLVSSTKLTIHRNRLMKQLEFIKFKSSLEEKSNDSLTTQKEELIHLMQDISLEIKKKI
;
A
#
# COMPACT_ATOMS: atom_id res chain seq x y z
N MET A 1 -68.06 58.37 55.23
CA MET A 1 -68.04 59.73 54.67
C MET A 1 -66.62 60.25 54.74
N THR A 2 -66.16 60.82 53.63
CA THR A 2 -64.78 61.15 53.24
C THR A 2 -63.90 61.81 54.31
N LEU A 3 -62.77 61.17 54.64
CA LEU A 3 -61.59 61.86 55.17
C LEU A 3 -60.35 61.34 54.44
N ASN A 4 -60.01 62.04 53.36
CA ASN A 4 -58.81 61.87 52.55
C ASN A 4 -57.81 62.98 52.90
N CYS A 5 -56.52 62.67 52.67
CA CYS A 5 -55.40 63.62 52.59
C CYS A 5 -54.86 64.21 53.90
N LYS A 6 -53.87 63.54 54.48
CA LYS A 6 -52.49 64.06 54.71
C LYS A 6 -51.70 63.03 55.52
N ILE A 7 -50.38 63.03 55.34
CA ILE A 7 -49.39 62.08 55.92
C ILE A 7 -49.11 60.86 55.02
N ILE A 8 -48.74 61.15 53.76
CA ILE A 8 -47.71 60.37 53.05
C ILE A 8 -46.60 61.37 52.73
N PHE A 9 -45.68 61.58 53.67
CA PHE A 9 -44.39 62.24 53.42
C PHE A 9 -43.41 61.91 54.56
N LEU A 10 -43.27 60.61 54.86
CA LEU A 10 -42.23 60.11 55.76
C LEU A 10 -41.85 58.66 55.39
N GLY A 11 -41.56 58.45 54.11
CA GLY A 11 -41.24 57.13 53.55
C GLY A 11 -40.52 57.19 52.20
N ILE A 12 -39.71 58.24 51.97
CA ILE A 12 -38.75 58.33 50.86
C ILE A 12 -37.48 58.99 51.41
N LEU A 13 -36.85 58.31 52.36
CA LEU A 13 -35.47 58.54 52.76
C LEU A 13 -34.94 57.14 53.06
N LEU A 14 -33.89 56.71 52.34
CA LEU A 14 -33.22 55.39 52.44
C LEU A 14 -33.77 54.26 51.55
N PHE A 15 -33.63 54.42 50.24
CA PHE A 15 -33.31 53.29 49.32
C PHE A 15 -32.29 53.76 48.27
N PHE A 16 -31.15 54.29 48.74
CA PHE A 16 -29.91 54.26 47.96
C PHE A 16 -29.27 52.89 48.17
N THR A 17 -29.77 51.86 47.48
CA THR A 17 -29.12 50.55 47.45
C THR A 17 -27.87 50.63 46.59
N GLY A 18 -26.72 50.76 47.26
CA GLY A 18 -25.52 49.98 46.94
C GLY A 18 -24.92 50.13 45.55
N LEU A 19 -24.63 51.37 45.11
CA LEU A 19 -23.39 51.56 44.35
C LEU A 19 -22.26 51.50 45.38
N ASN A 20 -21.55 50.37 45.44
CA ASN A 20 -20.28 50.30 46.15
C ASN A 20 -19.39 51.42 45.60
N ALA A 21 -19.16 52.46 46.42
CA ALA A 21 -18.41 53.66 46.07
C ALA A 21 -16.90 53.41 45.80
N SER A 22 -16.51 52.15 45.56
CA SER A 22 -15.14 51.69 45.35
C SER A 22 -14.79 51.34 43.90
N THR A 23 -15.74 51.45 42.95
CA THR A 23 -15.58 50.84 41.62
C THR A 23 -14.81 51.69 40.59
N PHE A 24 -14.65 52.99 40.82
CA PHE A 24 -13.94 53.87 39.88
C PHE A 24 -13.02 54.86 40.60
N ARG A 25 -11.83 55.09 40.03
CA ARG A 25 -10.91 56.14 40.48
C ARG A 25 -10.51 57.02 39.31
N ILE A 26 -10.62 58.33 39.48
CA ILE A 26 -10.16 59.30 38.49
C ILE A 26 -8.89 59.95 39.03
N SER A 27 -7.84 59.92 38.22
CA SER A 27 -6.57 60.61 38.47
C SER A 27 -6.36 61.65 37.38
N VAL A 28 -5.94 62.84 37.80
CA VAL A 28 -5.75 64.00 36.93
C VAL A 28 -4.35 64.54 37.16
N ALA A 29 -3.54 64.61 36.10
CA ALA A 29 -2.17 65.08 36.20
C ALA A 29 -1.75 65.88 34.94
N PRO A 30 -1.05 67.01 35.08
CA PRO A 30 -0.79 67.72 36.34
C PRO A 30 -2.05 68.44 36.86
N ASN A 31 -2.15 68.65 38.17
CA ASN A 31 -3.16 69.51 38.80
C ASN A 31 -2.49 70.22 40.00
N PRO A 32 -2.19 71.54 39.93
CA PRO A 32 -2.58 72.49 38.87
C PRO A 32 -1.91 72.25 37.51
N VAL A 33 -2.51 72.75 36.43
CA VAL A 33 -2.01 72.68 35.04
C VAL A 33 -1.83 74.08 34.44
N GLN A 34 -0.81 74.31 33.62
CA GLN A 34 -0.60 75.60 32.95
C GLN A 34 -1.40 75.71 31.64
N VAL A 35 -1.74 76.93 31.22
CA VAL A 35 -2.31 77.14 29.88
C VAL A 35 -1.32 76.67 28.79
N GLY A 36 -1.83 76.03 27.75
CA GLY A 36 -1.01 75.40 26.70
C GLY A 36 -0.53 73.97 27.02
N ASP A 37 -0.46 73.58 28.29
CA ASP A 37 -0.04 72.24 28.70
C ASP A 37 -1.13 71.18 28.46
N LYS A 38 -0.71 69.92 28.45
CA LYS A 38 -1.61 68.76 28.35
C LYS A 38 -2.04 68.28 29.73
N LEU A 39 -3.33 68.33 29.98
CA LEU A 39 -3.98 67.66 31.10
C LEU A 39 -4.21 66.19 30.74
N ARG A 40 -3.70 65.27 31.56
CA ARG A 40 -3.92 63.82 31.44
C ARG A 40 -4.95 63.39 32.47
N ILE A 41 -5.99 62.71 32.02
CA ILE A 41 -7.06 62.19 32.87
C ILE A 41 -7.08 60.68 32.69
N THR A 42 -6.84 59.97 33.79
CA THR A 42 -6.84 58.51 33.86
C THR A 42 -8.02 58.06 34.69
N LEU A 43 -8.84 57.17 34.13
CA LEU A 43 -9.99 56.56 34.77
C LEU A 43 -9.70 55.08 34.98
N PHE A 44 -9.74 54.64 36.23
CA PHE A 44 -9.63 53.24 36.64
C PHE A 44 -11.02 52.68 36.96
N SER A 45 -11.29 51.45 36.55
CA SER A 45 -12.62 50.85 36.56
C SER A 45 -12.55 49.35 36.81
N GLU A 46 -12.87 48.86 38.01
CA GLU A 46 -12.79 47.42 38.34
C GLU A 46 -13.95 46.59 37.74
N GLY A 47 -15.00 47.25 37.23
CA GLY A 47 -16.11 46.61 36.50
C GLY A 47 -16.12 47.12 35.06
N GLY A 48 -16.13 46.21 34.09
CA GLY A 48 -16.05 46.55 32.66
C GLY A 48 -16.93 47.76 32.28
N MET A 49 -16.29 48.78 31.72
CA MET A 49 -16.92 50.05 31.34
C MET A 49 -16.89 50.19 29.82
N GLU A 50 -18.03 50.58 29.24
CA GLU A 50 -18.14 50.86 27.81
C GLU A 50 -17.95 52.36 27.57
N GLU A 51 -16.90 52.68 26.79
CA GLU A 51 -16.62 53.96 26.15
C GLU A 51 -16.88 55.23 27.01
N PRO A 52 -16.09 55.44 28.09
CA PRO A 52 -16.20 56.66 28.87
C PRO A 52 -15.90 57.90 28.03
N THR A 53 -16.61 58.99 28.32
CA THR A 53 -16.43 60.27 27.62
C THR A 53 -16.08 61.38 28.62
N LEU A 54 -15.19 62.28 28.20
CA LEU A 54 -14.74 63.44 28.95
C LEU A 54 -15.33 64.70 28.32
N LYS A 55 -15.97 65.57 29.12
CA LYS A 55 -16.38 66.91 28.68
C LYS A 55 -15.67 67.99 29.49
N ILE A 56 -14.83 68.79 28.81
CA ILE A 56 -14.02 69.88 29.39
C ILE A 56 -13.75 70.96 28.32
N PHE A 57 -13.76 72.24 28.71
CA PHE A 57 -13.54 73.39 27.80
C PHE A 57 -14.39 73.31 26.51
N ASP A 58 -15.68 73.00 26.65
CA ASP A 58 -16.65 72.78 25.57
C ASP A 58 -16.32 71.67 24.56
N LYS A 59 -15.29 70.85 24.82
CA LYS A 59 -14.92 69.70 24.01
C LYS A 59 -15.38 68.41 24.68
N THR A 60 -15.92 67.49 23.88
CA THR A 60 -16.18 66.11 24.27
C THR A 60 -15.14 65.21 23.64
N MET A 61 -14.46 64.40 24.45
CA MET A 61 -13.41 63.47 24.03
C MET A 61 -13.75 62.07 24.51
N LEU A 62 -13.43 61.07 23.70
CA LEU A 62 -13.47 59.67 24.12
C LEU A 62 -12.20 59.36 24.92
N PHE A 63 -12.32 58.47 25.90
CA PHE A 63 -11.14 57.85 26.51
C PHE A 63 -10.66 56.69 25.64
N SER A 64 -9.34 56.57 25.49
CA SER A 64 -8.71 55.39 24.92
C SER A 64 -8.50 54.33 26.00
N ARG A 65 -8.90 53.09 25.74
CA ARG A 65 -8.62 51.96 26.64
C ARG A 65 -7.14 51.59 26.55
N VAL A 66 -6.40 51.76 27.65
CA VAL A 66 -4.96 51.48 27.73
C VAL A 66 -4.64 50.22 28.54
N GLY A 67 -5.59 49.74 29.35
CA GLY A 67 -5.53 48.48 30.09
C GLY A 67 -6.92 47.83 30.19
N GLU A 68 -6.99 46.67 30.83
CA GLU A 68 -8.28 45.98 31.05
C GLU A 68 -9.27 46.90 31.79
N ASP A 69 -8.77 47.60 32.81
CA ASP A 69 -9.55 48.44 33.71
C ASP A 69 -9.08 49.90 33.72
N VAL A 70 -8.32 50.31 32.70
CA VAL A 70 -7.68 51.64 32.64
C VAL A 70 -7.99 52.33 31.32
N PHE A 71 -8.55 53.53 31.45
CA PHE A 71 -8.94 54.41 30.36
C PHE A 71 -8.17 55.72 30.50
N MET A 72 -7.65 56.25 29.39
CA MET A 72 -6.91 57.51 29.39
C MET A 72 -7.42 58.47 28.32
N SER A 73 -7.54 59.75 28.70
CA SER A 73 -7.76 60.84 27.77
C SER A 73 -6.79 61.97 28.08
N SER A 74 -6.40 62.73 27.06
CA SER A 74 -5.52 63.88 27.22
C SER A 74 -6.06 65.07 26.44
N VAL A 75 -6.10 66.22 27.10
CA VAL A 75 -6.61 67.47 26.56
C VAL A 75 -5.60 68.58 26.75
N SER A 76 -5.35 69.35 25.70
CA SER A 76 -4.59 70.58 25.81
C SER A 76 -5.45 71.68 26.42
N VAL A 77 -4.96 72.30 27.49
CA VAL A 77 -5.60 73.48 28.08
C VAL A 77 -5.48 74.63 27.09
N PRO A 78 -6.58 75.25 26.64
CA PRO A 78 -6.52 76.33 25.66
C PRO A 78 -5.63 77.49 26.17
N GLU A 79 -4.83 78.09 25.28
CA GLU A 79 -4.03 79.28 25.62
C GLU A 79 -4.92 80.47 26.03
N THR A 80 -6.19 80.45 25.62
CA THR A 80 -7.21 81.45 25.98
C THR A 80 -7.91 81.17 27.31
N ALA A 81 -7.59 80.06 28.00
CA ALA A 81 -8.19 79.77 29.31
C ALA A 81 -7.69 80.77 30.36
N LEU A 82 -8.62 81.37 31.10
CA LEU A 82 -8.29 82.25 32.24
C LEU A 82 -7.79 81.41 33.42
N GLU A 83 -6.95 82.01 34.26
CA GLU A 83 -6.56 81.39 35.53
C GLU A 83 -7.77 81.18 36.44
N GLY A 84 -7.89 79.99 37.00
CA GLY A 84 -9.03 79.64 37.85
C GLY A 84 -9.32 78.13 37.91
N GLU A 85 -10.38 77.79 38.63
CA GLU A 85 -10.87 76.41 38.74
C GLU A 85 -11.82 76.08 37.59
N TYR A 86 -11.57 74.96 36.92
CA TYR A 86 -12.43 74.42 35.87
C TYR A 86 -12.96 73.07 36.29
N THR A 87 -14.28 72.91 36.27
CA THR A 87 -14.93 71.61 36.48
C THR A 87 -15.15 70.92 35.14
N PHE A 88 -14.73 69.67 35.04
CA PHE A 88 -15.05 68.80 33.93
C PHE A 88 -15.90 67.61 34.37
N PHE A 89 -16.57 66.99 33.40
CA PHE A 89 -17.45 65.87 33.64
C PHE A 89 -16.96 64.63 32.91
N VAL A 90 -16.75 63.56 33.66
CA VAL A 90 -16.56 62.21 33.08
C VAL A 90 -17.93 61.54 33.05
N THR A 91 -18.38 61.17 31.85
CA THR A 91 -19.64 60.46 31.65
C THR A 91 -19.34 58.99 31.37
N ILE A 92 -19.91 58.10 32.17
CA ILE A 92 -19.70 56.65 32.10
C ILE A 92 -21.04 55.95 31.97
N GLN A 93 -21.09 54.86 31.20
CA GLN A 93 -22.26 53.98 31.12
C GLN A 93 -21.99 52.69 31.89
N LEU A 94 -22.87 52.38 32.84
CA LEU A 94 -22.79 51.18 33.67
C LEU A 94 -24.20 50.61 33.83
N ASN A 95 -24.38 49.32 33.52
CA ASN A 95 -25.68 48.65 33.66
C ASN A 95 -26.84 49.44 32.99
N ASN A 96 -26.61 49.99 31.79
CA ASN A 96 -27.54 50.85 31.04
C ASN A 96 -27.93 52.17 31.74
N GLN A 97 -27.21 52.59 32.77
CA GLN A 97 -27.36 53.90 33.41
C GLN A 97 -26.17 54.81 33.10
N THR A 98 -26.46 56.08 32.85
CA THR A 98 -25.42 57.10 32.59
C THR A 98 -25.10 57.84 33.87
N HIS A 99 -23.85 57.77 34.31
CA HIS A 99 -23.35 58.51 35.47
C HIS A 99 -22.43 59.65 35.01
N LYS A 100 -22.58 60.83 35.61
CA LYS A 100 -21.73 62.00 35.37
C LYS A 100 -20.96 62.34 36.64
N LEU A 101 -19.64 62.25 36.57
CA LEU A 101 -18.73 62.49 37.69
C LEU A 101 -18.02 63.83 37.48
N PRO A 102 -18.27 64.85 38.33
CA PRO A 102 -17.57 66.13 38.26
C PRO A 102 -16.18 66.02 38.88
N TYR A 103 -15.19 66.65 38.25
CA TYR A 103 -13.84 66.82 38.79
C TYR A 103 -13.33 68.23 38.51
N THR A 104 -12.64 68.83 39.47
CA THR A 104 -12.09 70.19 39.35
C THR A 104 -10.59 70.14 39.12
N VAL A 105 -10.11 70.94 38.17
CA VAL A 105 -8.69 71.19 37.90
C VAL A 105 -8.40 72.67 38.06
N GLN A 106 -7.28 73.01 38.68
CA GLN A 106 -6.82 74.39 38.78
C GLN A 106 -5.92 74.71 37.58
N VAL A 107 -6.33 75.70 36.78
CA VAL A 107 -5.55 76.21 35.65
C VAL A 107 -4.79 77.44 36.10
N MET A 108 -3.48 77.46 35.89
CA MET A 108 -2.61 78.58 36.22
C MET A 108 -2.09 79.26 34.96
N THR A 109 -2.00 80.59 34.97
CA THR A 109 -1.20 81.27 33.95
C THR A 109 0.30 81.08 34.26
N PRO A 110 1.15 80.85 33.24
CA PRO A 110 2.58 80.84 33.46
C PRO A 110 2.98 82.21 34.00
N LEU A 111 3.64 82.23 35.17
CA LEU A 111 4.24 83.44 35.74
C LEU A 111 5.06 84.13 34.64
N LYS A 112 4.56 85.26 34.13
CA LYS A 112 5.37 86.16 33.32
C LYS A 112 6.45 86.70 34.25
N VAL A 113 7.62 86.07 34.19
CA VAL A 113 8.84 86.64 34.77
C VAL A 113 9.14 87.88 33.94
N GLU A 114 8.68 89.04 34.41
CA GLU A 114 9.17 90.31 33.90
C GLU A 114 10.68 90.33 34.14
N ALA A 115 11.42 90.40 33.04
CA ALA A 115 12.87 90.41 33.04
C ALA A 115 13.36 91.75 33.65
N SER A 116 13.40 91.82 34.97
CA SER A 116 14.14 92.85 35.68
C SER A 116 14.81 92.24 36.91
N GLY A 117 16.14 92.11 36.84
CA GLY A 117 17.00 91.85 38.00
C GLY A 117 17.72 90.52 37.97
N ASN A 118 19.05 90.59 37.82
CA ASN A 118 20.02 89.52 38.03
C ASN A 118 19.64 88.57 39.17
N TYR A 119 19.33 87.31 38.87
CA TYR A 119 19.37 86.23 39.85
C TYR A 119 19.70 84.88 39.21
N ASP A 120 20.63 84.18 39.85
CA ASP A 120 21.23 82.88 39.55
C ASP A 120 20.25 81.67 39.67
N GLY A 121 18.94 81.92 39.53
CA GLY A 121 17.87 80.93 39.73
C GLY A 121 17.12 80.50 38.45
N ALA A 122 17.34 81.18 37.32
CA ALA A 122 16.63 80.91 36.06
C ALA A 122 17.07 79.60 35.37
N VAL A 123 18.25 79.07 35.71
CA VAL A 123 18.76 77.79 35.19
C VAL A 123 17.90 76.62 35.70
N ASN A 124 17.36 76.72 36.91
CA ASN A 124 16.65 75.62 37.58
C ASN A 124 15.29 75.32 36.93
N ILE A 125 14.58 76.32 36.40
CA ILE A 125 13.24 76.13 35.80
C ILE A 125 13.33 75.53 34.39
N ILE A 126 14.33 75.93 33.60
CA ILE A 126 14.56 75.36 32.26
C ILE A 126 15.02 73.90 32.39
N GLU A 127 15.87 73.59 33.37
CA GLU A 127 16.29 72.22 33.66
C GLU A 127 15.13 71.36 34.16
N GLN A 128 14.28 71.87 35.07
CA GLN A 128 13.08 71.16 35.53
C GLN A 128 12.11 70.84 34.38
N SER A 129 11.91 71.77 33.44
CA SER A 129 11.06 71.55 32.27
C SER A 129 11.59 70.45 31.33
N LYS A 130 12.91 70.39 31.14
CA LYS A 130 13.57 69.31 30.38
C LYS A 130 13.46 67.97 31.08
N ILE A 131 13.62 67.94 32.41
CA ILE A 131 13.44 66.72 33.22
C ILE A 131 12.01 66.21 33.10
N ASN A 132 11.01 67.09 33.20
CA ASN A 132 9.60 66.71 33.06
C ASN A 132 9.29 66.17 31.65
N PHE A 133 9.83 66.79 30.60
CA PHE A 133 9.68 66.27 29.23
C PHE A 133 10.32 64.90 29.05
N LEU A 134 11.53 64.70 29.58
CA LEU A 134 12.23 63.41 29.51
C LEU A 134 11.48 62.32 30.29
N ASN A 135 10.97 62.62 31.49
CA ASN A 135 10.15 61.68 32.26
C ASN A 135 8.85 61.32 31.52
N MET A 136 8.19 62.30 30.90
CA MET A 136 7.02 62.03 30.05
C MET A 136 7.36 61.11 28.87
N LYS A 137 8.54 61.30 28.25
CA LYS A 137 9.00 60.42 27.16
C LYS A 137 9.36 59.02 27.64
N ILE A 138 9.93 58.90 28.83
CA ILE A 138 10.22 57.61 29.48
C ILE A 138 8.91 56.85 29.74
N ASP A 139 7.88 57.51 30.28
CA ASP A 139 6.57 56.90 30.52
C ASP A 139 5.91 56.45 29.21
N GLU A 140 5.97 57.27 28.16
CA GLU A 140 5.44 56.94 26.83
C GLU A 140 6.13 55.69 26.26
N LEU A 141 7.46 55.61 26.36
CA LEU A 141 8.24 54.46 25.93
C LEU A 141 7.97 53.21 26.78
N ALA A 142 7.71 53.37 28.08
CA ALA A 142 7.35 52.27 28.97
C ALA A 142 5.98 51.67 28.60
N VAL A 143 4.99 52.52 28.30
CA VAL A 143 3.68 52.08 27.80
C VAL A 143 3.83 51.37 26.45
N GLN A 144 4.65 51.90 25.54
CA GLN A 144 4.88 51.27 24.24
C GLN A 144 5.58 49.91 24.35
N ASN A 145 6.54 49.76 25.26
CA ASN A 145 7.17 48.47 25.55
C ASN A 145 6.18 47.45 26.14
N ALA A 146 5.30 47.89 27.06
CA ALA A 146 4.27 47.02 27.62
C ALA A 146 3.29 46.52 26.54
N LEU A 147 2.93 47.39 25.58
CA LEU A 147 2.10 47.02 24.43
C LEU A 147 2.78 45.97 23.55
N ASN A 148 4.06 46.19 23.23
CA ASN A 148 4.86 45.25 22.43
C ASN A 148 5.04 43.89 23.14
N GLU A 149 5.15 43.89 24.47
CA GLU A 149 5.25 42.65 25.24
C GLU A 149 3.93 41.86 25.24
N LYS A 150 2.79 42.55 25.25
CA LYS A 150 1.46 41.94 25.08
C LYS A 150 1.33 41.29 23.69
N ASP A 151 1.73 42.00 22.64
CA ASP A 151 1.72 41.47 21.27
C ASP A 151 2.63 40.24 21.14
N ARG A 152 3.81 40.29 21.77
CA ARG A 152 4.72 39.14 21.84
C ARG A 152 4.10 37.94 22.53
N LYS A 153 3.46 38.12 23.69
CA LYS A 153 2.77 37.03 24.42
C LYS A 153 1.61 36.45 23.59
N SER A 154 0.86 37.30 22.89
CA SER A 154 -0.19 36.86 21.97
C SER A 154 0.35 36.00 20.82
N LEU A 155 1.49 36.41 20.23
CA LEU A 155 2.15 35.64 19.17
C LEU A 155 2.72 34.31 19.70
N GLU A 156 3.27 34.28 20.91
CA GLU A 156 3.76 33.05 21.54
C GLU A 156 2.62 32.03 21.76
N ILE A 157 1.44 32.50 22.21
CA ILE A 157 0.23 31.66 22.35
C ILE A 157 -0.20 31.09 20.99
N GLU A 158 -0.20 31.92 19.94
CA GLU A 158 -0.60 31.50 18.60
C GLU A 158 0.39 30.49 17.99
N ILE A 159 1.68 30.68 18.21
CA ILE A 159 2.72 29.72 17.80
C ILE A 159 2.50 28.36 18.48
N GLU A 160 2.21 28.34 19.78
CA GLU A 160 1.93 27.10 20.50
C GLU A 160 0.62 26.42 20.02
N ARG A 161 -0.42 27.21 19.68
CA ARG A 161 -1.64 26.70 19.05
C ARG A 161 -1.33 26.02 17.71
N LEU A 162 -0.57 26.69 16.85
CA LEU A 162 -0.19 26.18 15.52
C LEU A 162 0.71 24.93 15.62
N LYS A 163 1.62 24.85 16.59
CA LYS A 163 2.41 23.63 16.85
C LYS A 163 1.53 22.44 17.24
N LYS A 164 0.50 22.66 18.06
CA LYS A 164 -0.47 21.61 18.42
C LYS A 164 -1.25 21.15 17.19
N GLU A 165 -1.75 22.06 16.36
CA GLU A 165 -2.45 21.73 15.12
C GLU A 165 -1.57 20.95 14.12
N MET A 166 -0.33 21.38 13.92
CA MET A 166 0.66 20.67 13.09
C MET A 166 0.89 19.24 13.57
N THR A 167 1.00 19.05 14.90
CA THR A 167 1.18 17.72 15.50
C THR A 167 -0.04 16.83 15.26
N GLN A 168 -1.25 17.37 15.42
CA GLN A 168 -2.49 16.65 15.14
C GLN A 168 -2.62 16.27 13.66
N LEU A 169 -2.29 17.18 12.74
CA LEU A 169 -2.30 16.91 11.30
C LEU A 169 -1.28 15.83 10.91
N SER A 170 -0.07 15.89 11.48
CA SER A 170 0.96 14.86 11.31
C SER A 170 0.46 13.48 11.77
N ASN A 171 -0.18 13.41 12.94
CA ASN A 171 -0.77 12.17 13.45
C ASN A 171 -1.88 11.64 12.54
N LYS A 172 -2.81 12.50 12.09
CA LYS A 172 -3.86 12.12 11.12
C LYS A 172 -3.28 11.62 9.80
N ALA A 173 -2.21 12.24 9.31
CA ALA A 173 -1.52 11.79 8.10
C ALA A 173 -0.88 10.39 8.28
N ASN A 174 -0.27 10.14 9.45
CA ASN A 174 0.30 8.83 9.78
C ASN A 174 -0.78 7.74 9.90
N GLU A 175 -1.93 8.04 10.50
CA GLU A 175 -3.09 7.13 10.56
C GLU A 175 -3.65 6.84 9.17
N LYS A 176 -3.80 7.86 8.32
CA LYS A 176 -4.24 7.69 6.92
C LYS A 176 -3.28 6.78 6.14
N ASN A 177 -1.97 6.91 6.35
CA ASN A 177 -0.98 6.04 5.73
C ASN A 177 -1.08 4.59 6.25
N LYS A 178 -1.28 4.38 7.56
CA LYS A 178 -1.53 3.05 8.13
C LYS A 178 -2.80 2.41 7.56
N LEU A 179 -3.88 3.16 7.43
CA LEU A 179 -5.13 2.70 6.82
C LEU A 179 -4.95 2.33 5.35
N ALA A 180 -4.18 3.12 4.59
CA ALA A 180 -3.87 2.81 3.20
C ALA A 180 -3.04 1.52 3.05
N GLU A 181 -2.08 1.27 3.96
CA GLU A 181 -1.35 0.00 4.00
C GLU A 181 -2.26 -1.18 4.37
N GLN A 182 -3.16 -1.01 5.34
CA GLN A 182 -4.14 -2.04 5.71
C GLN A 182 -5.09 -2.35 4.54
N SER A 183 -5.58 -1.33 3.84
CA SER A 183 -6.41 -1.50 2.64
C SER A 183 -5.67 -2.25 1.53
N LYS A 184 -4.40 -1.96 1.28
CA LYS A 184 -3.57 -2.74 0.33
C LYS A 184 -3.40 -4.19 0.75
N LYS A 185 -3.23 -4.46 2.05
CA LYS A 185 -3.14 -5.83 2.59
C LYS A 185 -4.47 -6.58 2.43
N LEU A 186 -5.60 -5.93 2.69
CA LEU A 186 -6.93 -6.50 2.48
C LEU A 186 -7.17 -6.86 1.02
N LEU A 187 -6.88 -5.94 0.09
CA LEU A 187 -7.01 -6.21 -1.35
C LEU A 187 -6.14 -7.40 -1.81
N ALA A 188 -4.91 -7.51 -1.27
CA ALA A 188 -4.04 -8.64 -1.57
C ALA A 188 -4.59 -9.98 -1.03
N LEU A 189 -5.24 -9.95 0.15
CA LEU A 189 -5.89 -11.12 0.73
C LEU A 189 -7.15 -11.51 -0.04
N GLU A 190 -7.98 -10.55 -0.45
CA GLU A 190 -9.15 -10.78 -1.30
C GLU A 190 -8.76 -11.43 -2.63
N ASN A 191 -7.74 -10.91 -3.31
CA ASN A 191 -7.23 -11.50 -4.55
C ASN A 191 -6.71 -12.92 -4.35
N LYS A 192 -6.03 -13.19 -3.22
CA LYS A 192 -5.55 -14.52 -2.87
C LYS A 192 -6.71 -15.48 -2.57
N LEU A 193 -7.76 -15.00 -1.90
CA LEU A 193 -8.95 -15.77 -1.60
C LEU A 193 -9.70 -16.13 -2.89
N ALA A 194 -9.88 -15.16 -3.80
CA ALA A 194 -10.49 -15.38 -5.12
C ALA A 194 -9.74 -16.44 -5.93
N SER A 195 -8.39 -16.34 -6.00
CA SER A 195 -7.57 -17.35 -6.70
C SER A 195 -7.67 -18.74 -6.07
N ASN A 196 -7.74 -18.83 -4.75
CA ASN A 196 -7.94 -20.10 -4.06
C ASN A 196 -9.34 -20.68 -4.32
N LEU A 197 -10.37 -19.82 -4.38
CA LEU A 197 -11.75 -20.22 -4.64
C LEU A 197 -11.90 -20.78 -6.06
N GLU A 198 -11.31 -20.11 -7.06
CA GLU A 198 -11.27 -20.60 -8.44
C GLU A 198 -10.58 -21.97 -8.53
N LYS A 199 -9.44 -22.14 -7.84
CA LYS A 199 -8.76 -23.43 -7.78
C LYS A 199 -9.62 -24.52 -7.14
N PHE A 200 -10.32 -24.19 -6.06
CA PHE A 200 -11.23 -25.13 -5.38
C PHE A 200 -12.40 -25.55 -6.29
N GLU A 201 -12.99 -24.63 -7.05
CA GLU A 201 -14.03 -24.95 -8.03
C GLU A 201 -13.53 -25.87 -9.14
N ILE A 202 -12.30 -25.64 -9.63
CA ILE A 202 -11.66 -26.53 -10.61
C ILE A 202 -11.45 -27.92 -10.03
N ASP A 203 -10.91 -28.01 -8.81
CA ASP A 203 -10.67 -29.28 -8.13
C ASP A 203 -12.01 -30.03 -7.91
N GLN A 204 -13.08 -29.32 -7.53
CA GLN A 204 -14.42 -29.90 -7.37
C GLN A 204 -14.99 -30.44 -8.68
N LYS A 205 -14.84 -29.70 -9.79
CA LYS A 205 -15.26 -30.15 -11.13
C LYS A 205 -14.48 -31.40 -11.56
N GLN A 206 -13.17 -31.43 -11.35
CA GLN A 206 -12.35 -32.61 -11.64
C GLN A 206 -12.77 -33.83 -10.81
N LEU A 207 -13.12 -33.62 -9.53
CA LEU A 207 -13.57 -34.68 -8.64
C LEU A 207 -14.93 -35.25 -9.10
N GLN A 208 -15.85 -34.39 -9.55
CA GLN A 208 -17.12 -34.82 -10.15
C GLN A 208 -16.92 -35.62 -11.44
N ILE A 209 -15.98 -35.21 -12.31
CA ILE A 209 -15.65 -35.96 -13.53
C ILE A 209 -15.15 -37.36 -13.18
N LYS A 210 -14.18 -37.48 -12.25
CA LYS A 210 -13.67 -38.78 -11.77
C LYS A 210 -14.75 -39.65 -11.16
N LEU A 211 -15.71 -39.04 -10.44
CA LEU A 211 -16.83 -39.78 -9.87
C LEU A 211 -17.70 -40.38 -10.98
N ARG A 212 -18.01 -39.62 -12.03
CA ARG A 212 -18.75 -40.12 -13.20
C ARG A 212 -18.00 -41.23 -13.93
N GLU A 213 -16.69 -41.08 -14.13
CA GLU A 213 -15.85 -42.12 -14.74
C GLU A 213 -15.88 -43.43 -13.92
N LEU A 214 -15.79 -43.33 -12.59
CA LEU A 214 -15.90 -44.50 -11.71
C LEU A 214 -17.28 -45.14 -11.79
N THR A 215 -18.36 -44.36 -11.86
CA THR A 215 -19.72 -44.89 -12.04
C THR A 215 -19.85 -45.64 -13.36
N VAL A 216 -19.39 -45.06 -14.48
CA VAL A 216 -19.43 -45.71 -15.79
C VAL A 216 -18.60 -47.01 -15.80
N ASN A 217 -17.42 -47.00 -15.17
CA ASN A 217 -16.59 -48.20 -15.05
C ASN A 217 -17.26 -49.28 -14.19
N GLN A 218 -17.98 -48.89 -13.13
CA GLN A 218 -18.73 -49.80 -12.28
C GLN A 218 -19.89 -50.44 -13.04
N GLU A 219 -20.63 -49.66 -13.82
CA GLU A 219 -21.71 -50.16 -14.70
C GLU A 219 -21.18 -51.15 -15.74
N ALA A 220 -20.06 -50.82 -16.39
CA ALA A 220 -19.39 -51.71 -17.34
C ALA A 220 -18.92 -53.03 -16.68
N TYR A 221 -18.41 -52.97 -15.45
CA TYR A 221 -18.04 -54.16 -14.68
C TYR A 221 -19.25 -55.04 -14.37
N ASP A 222 -20.37 -54.45 -13.95
CA ASP A 222 -21.59 -55.19 -13.65
C ASP A 222 -22.20 -55.84 -14.90
N GLU A 223 -22.08 -55.17 -16.06
CA GLU A 223 -22.50 -55.73 -17.35
C GLU A 223 -21.61 -56.90 -17.79
N LEU A 224 -20.29 -56.77 -17.69
CA LEU A 224 -19.34 -57.86 -17.93
C LEU A 224 -19.60 -59.06 -17.02
N LYS A 225 -19.95 -58.81 -15.76
CA LYS A 225 -20.31 -59.87 -14.80
C LYS A 225 -21.58 -60.60 -15.22
N LYS A 226 -22.62 -59.89 -15.68
CA LYS A 226 -23.84 -60.51 -16.24
C LYS A 226 -23.52 -61.38 -17.46
N ILE A 227 -22.67 -60.90 -18.37
CA ILE A 227 -22.23 -61.66 -19.55
C ILE A 227 -21.50 -62.94 -19.13
N LEU A 228 -20.58 -62.84 -18.17
CA LEU A 228 -19.81 -63.99 -17.67
C LEU A 228 -20.73 -65.04 -17.03
N ASP A 229 -21.70 -64.61 -16.23
CA ASP A 229 -22.65 -65.52 -15.59
C ASP A 229 -23.57 -66.20 -16.63
N ALA A 230 -23.96 -65.49 -17.69
CA ALA A 230 -24.68 -66.07 -18.81
C ALA A 230 -23.84 -67.12 -19.57
N GLN A 231 -22.56 -66.83 -19.84
CA GLN A 231 -21.63 -67.77 -20.47
C GLN A 231 -21.41 -69.02 -19.62
N LYS A 232 -21.29 -68.89 -18.29
CA LYS A 232 -21.19 -70.06 -17.39
C LYS A 232 -22.45 -70.93 -17.42
N LYS A 233 -23.64 -70.33 -17.49
CA LYS A 233 -24.90 -71.07 -17.66
C LYS A 233 -24.96 -71.81 -19.00
N GLU A 234 -24.54 -71.15 -20.09
CA GLU A 234 -24.41 -71.76 -21.43
C GLU A 234 -23.43 -72.94 -21.41
N GLN A 235 -22.23 -72.77 -20.84
CA GLN A 235 -21.24 -73.85 -20.70
C GLN A 235 -21.78 -75.03 -19.88
N SER A 236 -22.50 -74.76 -18.80
CA SER A 236 -23.14 -75.82 -18.00
C SER A 236 -24.17 -76.60 -18.83
N LYS A 237 -25.01 -75.92 -19.63
CA LYS A 237 -25.95 -76.57 -20.55
C LYS A 237 -25.23 -77.42 -21.61
N LEU A 238 -24.16 -76.90 -22.20
CA LEU A 238 -23.35 -77.62 -23.20
C LEU A 238 -22.66 -78.84 -22.59
N SER A 239 -22.08 -78.70 -21.39
CA SER A 239 -21.48 -79.81 -20.64
C SER A 239 -22.50 -80.91 -20.34
N MET A 240 -23.73 -80.54 -19.95
CA MET A 240 -24.80 -81.49 -19.71
C MET A 240 -25.23 -82.21 -21.01
N LYS A 241 -25.35 -81.48 -22.13
CA LYS A 241 -25.62 -82.08 -23.46
C LYS A 241 -24.50 -83.03 -23.92
N LEU A 242 -23.24 -82.67 -23.68
CA LEU A 242 -22.09 -83.51 -24.01
C LEU A 242 -22.08 -84.79 -23.17
N SER A 243 -22.33 -84.69 -21.86
CA SER A 243 -22.44 -85.85 -20.98
C SER A 243 -23.55 -86.82 -21.42
N VAL A 244 -24.71 -86.30 -21.86
CA VAL A 244 -25.78 -87.12 -22.43
C VAL A 244 -25.37 -87.77 -23.75
N LYS A 245 -24.67 -87.05 -24.64
CA LYS A 245 -24.15 -87.64 -25.88
C LYS A 245 -23.11 -88.72 -25.63
N GLU A 246 -22.20 -88.52 -24.67
CA GLU A 246 -21.19 -89.50 -24.27
C GLU A 246 -21.83 -90.78 -23.74
N SER A 247 -22.81 -90.67 -22.83
CA SER A 247 -23.53 -91.85 -22.33
C SER A 247 -24.29 -92.58 -23.44
N THR A 248 -24.89 -91.84 -24.38
CA THR A 248 -25.58 -92.43 -25.53
C THR A 248 -24.63 -93.15 -26.48
N LEU A 249 -23.44 -92.58 -26.74
CA LEU A 249 -22.40 -93.20 -27.57
C LEU A 249 -21.86 -94.47 -26.91
N ARG A 250 -21.57 -94.42 -25.60
CA ARG A 250 -21.10 -95.57 -24.83
C ARG A 250 -22.08 -96.74 -24.89
N ASN A 251 -23.38 -96.45 -24.74
CA ASN A 251 -24.43 -97.46 -24.89
C ASN A 251 -24.49 -98.06 -26.31
N LYS A 252 -24.23 -97.25 -27.35
CA LYS A 252 -24.16 -97.73 -28.74
C LYS A 252 -22.91 -98.59 -28.99
N GLU A 253 -21.75 -98.21 -28.47
CA GLU A 253 -20.52 -99.00 -28.56
C GLU A 253 -20.70 -100.37 -27.87
N GLU A 254 -21.31 -100.39 -26.70
CA GLU A 254 -21.58 -101.62 -25.96
C GLU A 254 -22.57 -102.53 -26.70
N ALA A 255 -23.60 -101.95 -27.35
CA ALA A 255 -24.51 -102.71 -28.21
C ALA A 255 -23.82 -103.28 -29.45
N VAL A 256 -22.87 -102.55 -30.06
CA VAL A 256 -22.08 -103.04 -31.20
C VAL A 256 -21.13 -104.16 -30.76
N PHE A 257 -20.49 -104.03 -29.60
CA PHE A 257 -19.62 -105.07 -29.02
C PHE A 257 -20.40 -106.37 -28.76
N GLN A 258 -21.57 -106.29 -28.11
CA GLN A 258 -22.43 -107.47 -27.88
C GLN A 258 -22.93 -108.10 -29.18
N LYS A 259 -23.20 -107.31 -30.22
CA LYS A 259 -23.58 -107.82 -31.55
C LYS A 259 -22.41 -108.53 -32.25
N GLY A 260 -21.18 -108.04 -32.07
CA GLY A 260 -19.97 -108.68 -32.57
C GLY A 260 -19.69 -110.03 -31.90
N GLU A 261 -19.82 -110.10 -30.59
CA GLU A 261 -19.74 -111.34 -29.78
C GLU A 261 -20.80 -112.36 -30.23
N LYS A 262 -22.06 -111.94 -30.38
CA LYS A 262 -23.14 -112.81 -30.85
C LYS A 262 -22.85 -113.43 -32.22
N ASN A 263 -22.36 -112.62 -33.17
CA ASN A 263 -22.00 -113.09 -34.52
C ASN A 263 -20.80 -114.06 -34.50
N ARG A 264 -19.87 -113.91 -33.55
CA ARG A 264 -18.73 -114.81 -33.39
C ARG A 264 -19.18 -116.18 -32.86
N ILE A 265 -20.00 -116.19 -31.81
CA ILE A 265 -20.59 -117.41 -31.23
C ILE A 265 -21.45 -118.14 -32.27
N GLU A 266 -22.21 -117.42 -33.09
CA GLU A 266 -23.06 -118.01 -34.13
C GLU A 266 -22.23 -118.67 -35.25
N LYS A 267 -21.07 -118.11 -35.62
CA LYS A 267 -20.13 -118.74 -36.56
C LYS A 267 -19.46 -119.98 -35.99
N GLU A 268 -19.08 -119.97 -34.71
CA GLU A 268 -18.49 -121.11 -34.02
C GLU A 268 -19.49 -122.27 -33.88
N LEU A 269 -20.77 -121.96 -33.60
CA LEU A 269 -21.86 -122.96 -33.58
C LEU A 269 -22.13 -123.58 -34.96
N LEU A 270 -22.05 -122.79 -36.03
CA LEU A 270 -22.20 -123.29 -37.40
C LEU A 270 -21.06 -124.25 -37.79
N HIS A 271 -19.83 -123.97 -37.33
CA HIS A 271 -18.67 -124.82 -37.55
C HIS A 271 -18.79 -126.14 -36.76
N ALA A 272 -19.20 -126.07 -35.48
CA ALA A 272 -19.42 -127.26 -34.66
C ALA A 272 -20.52 -128.18 -35.24
N ARG A 273 -21.60 -127.61 -35.78
CA ARG A 273 -22.66 -128.36 -36.46
C ARG A 273 -22.15 -129.11 -37.69
N LYS A 274 -21.28 -128.50 -38.49
CA LYS A 274 -20.68 -129.15 -39.67
C LYS A 274 -19.79 -130.34 -39.28
N VAL A 275 -18.97 -130.21 -38.23
CA VAL A 275 -18.11 -131.30 -37.73
C VAL A 275 -18.92 -132.51 -37.25
N ILE A 276 -20.01 -132.27 -36.49
CA ILE A 276 -20.90 -133.33 -35.99
C ILE A 276 -21.61 -134.07 -37.14
N THR A 277 -21.97 -133.36 -38.21
CA THR A 277 -22.67 -133.95 -39.36
C THR A 277 -21.73 -134.86 -40.18
N SER A 278 -20.46 -134.46 -40.35
CA SER A 278 -19.45 -135.28 -41.05
C SER A 278 -18.91 -136.48 -40.25
N GLY A 279 -19.13 -136.51 -38.93
CA GLY A 279 -18.80 -137.68 -38.08
C GLY A 279 -19.88 -138.77 -38.16
N ARG A 280 -21.16 -138.37 -38.15
CA ARG A 280 -22.29 -139.31 -38.20
C ARG A 280 -22.45 -140.07 -39.52
N GLU A 281 -21.97 -139.52 -40.64
CA GLU A 281 -22.02 -140.20 -41.95
C GLU A 281 -20.94 -141.29 -42.11
N ARG A 282 -19.86 -141.25 -41.34
CA ARG A 282 -18.80 -142.28 -41.36
C ARG A 282 -19.20 -143.49 -40.51
N ASP A 283 -19.69 -143.25 -39.30
CA ASP A 283 -20.02 -144.31 -38.35
C ASP A 283 -21.22 -145.18 -38.77
N ILE A 284 -22.11 -144.69 -39.64
CA ILE A 284 -23.25 -145.46 -40.17
C ILE A 284 -22.81 -146.37 -41.34
N LYS A 285 -21.82 -145.94 -42.14
CA LYS A 285 -21.37 -146.67 -43.33
C LYS A 285 -20.44 -147.85 -42.99
N ASP A 286 -19.72 -147.75 -41.87
CA ASP A 286 -18.82 -148.81 -41.41
C ASP A 286 -19.60 -149.94 -40.68
N LYS A 287 -20.72 -149.62 -40.03
CA LYS A 287 -21.59 -150.62 -39.35
C LYS A 287 -22.49 -151.43 -40.28
N GLU A 288 -22.78 -150.95 -41.50
CA GLU A 288 -23.55 -151.71 -42.49
C GLU A 288 -22.72 -152.81 -43.19
N ASN A 289 -21.40 -152.64 -43.30
CA ASN A 289 -20.50 -153.62 -43.93
C ASN A 289 -20.13 -154.81 -43.01
N GLU A 290 -20.10 -154.60 -41.69
CA GLU A 290 -19.85 -155.68 -40.71
C GLU A 290 -21.04 -156.64 -40.58
N LEU A 291 -22.27 -156.16 -40.76
CA LEU A 291 -23.49 -156.96 -40.62
C LEU A 291 -23.73 -157.94 -41.81
N ILE A 292 -23.19 -157.62 -43.00
CA ILE A 292 -23.34 -158.43 -44.22
C ILE A 292 -22.32 -159.58 -44.27
N ASN A 293 -21.13 -159.40 -43.67
CA ASN A 293 -20.08 -160.42 -43.64
C ASN A 293 -20.24 -161.45 -42.52
N LEU A 294 -20.91 -161.09 -41.41
CA LEU A 294 -21.23 -162.01 -40.30
C LEU A 294 -22.34 -163.02 -40.63
N LYS A 295 -23.19 -162.75 -41.63
CA LYS A 295 -24.30 -163.64 -42.03
C LYS A 295 -23.88 -164.78 -42.98
N LYS A 296 -22.71 -164.70 -43.61
CA LYS A 296 -22.20 -165.72 -44.56
C LYS A 296 -21.24 -166.74 -43.94
N ALA A 297 -20.72 -166.47 -42.73
CA ALA A 297 -19.71 -167.31 -42.09
C ALA A 297 -20.24 -168.27 -40.99
N MET A 298 -21.56 -168.33 -40.77
CA MET A 298 -22.17 -169.18 -39.74
C MET A 298 -22.70 -170.53 -40.24
N ILE A 299 -22.63 -170.82 -41.55
CA ILE A 299 -23.22 -172.04 -42.13
C ILE A 299 -22.19 -173.15 -42.42
N ASP A 300 -20.90 -172.85 -42.52
CA ASP A 300 -19.90 -173.89 -42.80
C ASP A 300 -18.93 -174.10 -41.64
N GLN A 301 -19.12 -175.28 -41.03
CA GLN A 301 -18.09 -176.07 -40.34
C GLN A 301 -17.91 -175.85 -38.84
N GLN A 302 -18.97 -176.29 -38.15
CA GLN A 302 -18.94 -177.25 -37.04
C GLN A 302 -18.14 -178.54 -37.35
N VAL A 303 -16.90 -178.47 -37.88
CA VAL A 303 -15.91 -179.56 -37.85
C VAL A 303 -14.50 -178.96 -37.90
N GLN A 304 -13.99 -178.46 -36.78
CA GLN A 304 -12.60 -178.66 -36.36
C GLN A 304 -12.40 -178.10 -34.95
N VAL A 305 -12.58 -178.98 -33.97
CA VAL A 305 -12.45 -178.72 -32.54
C VAL A 305 -10.97 -178.65 -32.06
N ASP A 306 -9.96 -178.88 -32.89
CA ASP A 306 -8.62 -179.23 -32.35
C ASP A 306 -7.48 -178.18 -32.40
N ARG A 307 -7.72 -176.86 -32.49
CA ARG A 307 -6.58 -175.89 -32.56
C ARG A 307 -6.64 -174.55 -31.80
N LYS A 308 -7.55 -174.30 -30.85
CA LYS A 308 -7.63 -172.95 -30.21
C LYS A 308 -7.43 -172.87 -28.69
N GLY A 309 -6.61 -173.76 -28.12
CA GLY A 309 -6.06 -173.60 -26.76
C GLY A 309 -4.95 -172.55 -26.62
N ARG A 310 -4.48 -171.90 -27.70
CA ARG A 310 -3.38 -170.91 -27.66
C ARG A 310 -3.80 -169.43 -27.67
N VAL A 311 -5.09 -169.12 -27.87
CA VAL A 311 -5.56 -167.72 -28.05
C VAL A 311 -6.02 -167.05 -26.73
N LEU A 312 -6.13 -167.80 -25.65
CA LEU A 312 -6.55 -167.24 -24.35
C LEU A 312 -5.41 -166.54 -23.58
N ILE A 313 -4.14 -166.82 -23.90
CA ILE A 313 -2.99 -166.22 -23.22
C ILE A 313 -2.63 -164.83 -23.78
N GLU A 314 -2.85 -164.59 -25.09
CA GLU A 314 -2.58 -163.27 -25.71
C GLU A 314 -3.63 -162.21 -25.37
N LYS A 315 -4.89 -162.60 -25.11
CA LYS A 315 -5.95 -161.66 -24.71
C LYS A 315 -5.82 -161.15 -23.28
N GLU A 316 -5.21 -161.93 -22.39
CA GLU A 316 -4.99 -161.52 -21.00
C GLU A 316 -3.80 -160.56 -20.87
N GLN A 317 -2.79 -160.68 -21.73
CA GLN A 317 -1.66 -159.74 -21.81
C GLN A 317 -2.09 -158.37 -22.37
N LEU A 318 -2.92 -158.33 -23.42
CA LEU A 318 -3.45 -157.08 -23.97
C LEU A 318 -4.31 -156.29 -22.95
N LEU A 319 -5.12 -156.99 -22.14
CA LEU A 319 -5.94 -156.35 -21.11
C LEU A 319 -5.10 -155.74 -19.97
N ASN A 320 -3.94 -156.34 -19.67
CA ASN A 320 -3.05 -155.90 -18.61
C ASN A 320 -2.22 -154.67 -19.06
N ASP A 321 -1.79 -154.65 -20.33
CA ASP A 321 -1.09 -153.50 -20.91
C ASP A 321 -2.00 -152.27 -21.04
N GLU A 322 -3.28 -152.47 -21.39
CA GLU A 322 -4.29 -151.39 -21.44
C GLU A 322 -4.60 -150.83 -20.04
N PHE A 323 -4.64 -151.68 -19.02
CA PHE A 323 -4.84 -151.24 -17.63
C PHE A 323 -3.67 -150.40 -17.12
N VAL A 324 -2.44 -150.78 -17.46
CA VAL A 324 -1.23 -149.99 -17.13
C VAL A 324 -1.21 -148.65 -17.86
N TYR A 325 -1.65 -148.61 -19.13
CA TYR A 325 -1.78 -147.37 -19.89
C TYR A 325 -2.80 -146.40 -19.25
N ILE A 326 -3.97 -146.89 -18.86
CA ILE A 326 -5.02 -146.09 -18.21
C ILE A 326 -4.56 -145.54 -16.84
N GLN A 327 -3.79 -146.32 -16.07
CA GLN A 327 -3.24 -145.84 -14.79
C GLN A 327 -2.19 -144.74 -14.99
N ASN A 328 -1.37 -144.84 -16.05
CA ASN A 328 -0.39 -143.81 -16.40
C ASN A 328 -1.04 -142.51 -16.92
N GLU A 329 -2.10 -142.60 -17.74
CA GLU A 329 -2.88 -141.42 -18.14
C GLU A 329 -3.55 -140.76 -16.94
N LYS A 330 -4.13 -141.55 -16.02
CA LYS A 330 -4.74 -141.02 -14.80
C LYS A 330 -3.72 -140.31 -13.91
N ALA A 331 -2.50 -140.84 -13.81
CA ALA A 331 -1.40 -140.18 -13.11
C ALA A 331 -1.02 -138.84 -13.79
N GLN A 332 -0.89 -138.80 -15.12
CA GLN A 332 -0.62 -137.57 -15.86
C GLN A 332 -1.69 -136.50 -15.67
N VAL A 333 -2.98 -136.86 -15.76
CA VAL A 333 -4.10 -135.94 -15.53
C VAL A 333 -4.08 -135.38 -14.11
N THR A 334 -3.67 -136.20 -13.13
CA THR A 334 -3.55 -135.75 -11.73
C THR A 334 -2.42 -134.73 -11.58
N THR A 335 -1.26 -134.97 -12.21
CA THR A 335 -0.12 -134.03 -12.21
C THR A 335 -0.44 -132.74 -12.96
N GLU A 336 -1.18 -132.80 -14.07
CA GLU A 336 -1.62 -131.59 -14.78
C GLU A 336 -2.63 -130.77 -13.98
N LYS A 337 -3.53 -131.44 -13.26
CA LYS A 337 -4.48 -130.77 -12.36
C LYS A 337 -3.78 -130.02 -11.23
N GLU A 338 -2.75 -130.63 -10.63
CA GLU A 338 -1.92 -129.98 -9.61
C GLU A 338 -1.17 -128.76 -10.19
N LYS A 339 -0.58 -128.89 -11.38
CA LYS A 339 0.07 -127.75 -12.07
C LYS A 339 -0.89 -126.60 -12.37
N LEU A 340 -2.12 -126.90 -12.80
CA LEU A 340 -3.15 -125.88 -13.03
C LEU A 340 -3.58 -125.20 -11.74
N GLN A 341 -3.65 -125.95 -10.63
CA GLN A 341 -3.99 -125.41 -9.31
C GLN A 341 -2.90 -124.45 -8.80
N ASP A 342 -1.62 -124.79 -9.00
CA ASP A 342 -0.49 -123.90 -8.70
C ASP A 342 -0.49 -122.64 -9.57
N GLN A 343 -0.81 -122.78 -10.87
CA GLN A 343 -0.94 -121.62 -11.77
C GLN A 343 -2.08 -120.68 -11.37
N ILE A 344 -3.22 -121.21 -10.90
CA ILE A 344 -4.34 -120.41 -10.41
C ILE A 344 -3.94 -119.64 -9.15
N LEU A 345 -3.21 -120.27 -8.23
CA LEU A 345 -2.69 -119.62 -7.03
C LEU A 345 -1.71 -118.49 -7.37
N ASP A 346 -0.78 -118.71 -8.31
CA ASP A 346 0.17 -117.69 -8.78
C ASP A 346 -0.55 -116.50 -9.46
N ILE A 347 -1.62 -116.75 -10.22
CA ILE A 347 -2.48 -115.68 -10.79
C ILE A 347 -3.17 -114.88 -9.66
N TYR A 348 -3.62 -115.56 -8.61
CA TYR A 348 -4.28 -114.92 -7.48
C TYR A 348 -3.30 -114.02 -6.71
N ASP A 349 -2.09 -114.51 -6.45
CA ASP A 349 -1.03 -113.73 -5.80
C ASP A 349 -0.61 -112.51 -6.64
N LYS A 350 -0.46 -112.69 -7.96
CA LYS A 350 -0.20 -111.57 -8.88
C LYS A 350 -1.31 -110.53 -8.87
N LYS A 351 -2.57 -110.94 -8.78
CA LYS A 351 -3.72 -110.03 -8.68
C LYS A 351 -3.71 -109.23 -7.38
N VAL A 352 -3.38 -109.87 -6.25
CA VAL A 352 -3.25 -109.20 -4.95
C VAL A 352 -2.13 -108.15 -4.98
N ILE A 353 -0.99 -108.45 -5.61
CA ILE A 353 0.11 -107.49 -5.80
C ILE A 353 -0.36 -106.30 -6.67
N LEU A 354 -1.03 -106.57 -7.79
CA LEU A 354 -1.58 -105.55 -8.68
C LEU A 354 -2.57 -104.61 -7.98
N ASP A 355 -3.46 -105.16 -7.15
CA ASP A 355 -4.41 -104.36 -6.37
C ASP A 355 -3.69 -103.49 -5.32
N LYS A 356 -2.62 -104.00 -4.71
CA LYS A 356 -1.79 -103.25 -3.76
C LYS A 356 -1.04 -102.10 -4.46
N ASP A 357 -0.48 -102.33 -5.64
CA ASP A 357 0.22 -101.33 -6.43
C ASP A 357 -0.73 -100.24 -6.94
N LYS A 358 -1.92 -100.62 -7.39
CA LYS A 358 -2.98 -99.67 -7.77
C LYS A 358 -3.36 -98.75 -6.62
N LEU A 359 -3.46 -99.29 -5.40
CA LEU A 359 -3.78 -98.52 -4.19
C LEU A 359 -2.62 -97.60 -3.79
N SER A 360 -1.38 -98.03 -4.00
CA SER A 360 -0.18 -97.20 -3.83
C SER A 360 -0.15 -96.03 -4.81
N LEU A 361 -0.34 -96.30 -6.11
CA LEU A 361 -0.40 -95.29 -7.17
C LEU A 361 -1.51 -94.26 -6.94
N GLN A 362 -2.69 -94.68 -6.48
CA GLN A 362 -3.75 -93.74 -6.11
C GLN A 362 -3.35 -92.80 -4.95
N LYS A 363 -2.62 -93.31 -3.95
CA LYS A 363 -2.11 -92.50 -2.83
C LYS A 363 -1.06 -91.51 -3.33
N GLU A 364 -0.15 -91.94 -4.22
CA GLU A 364 0.84 -91.06 -4.83
C GLU A 364 0.22 -89.98 -5.70
N LEU A 365 -0.77 -90.33 -6.52
CA LEU A 365 -1.51 -89.36 -7.35
C LEU A 365 -2.20 -88.30 -6.48
N LYS A 366 -2.80 -88.70 -5.35
CA LYS A 366 -3.39 -87.74 -4.38
C LYS A 366 -2.32 -86.84 -3.77
N ARG A 367 -1.15 -87.38 -3.42
CA ARG A 367 -0.01 -86.59 -2.91
C ARG A 367 0.52 -85.62 -3.96
N PHE A 368 0.63 -86.05 -5.22
CA PHE A 368 1.05 -85.23 -6.35
C PHE A 368 0.08 -84.07 -6.60
N LYS A 369 -1.24 -84.34 -6.71
CA LYS A 369 -2.26 -83.29 -6.84
C LYS A 369 -2.23 -82.28 -5.68
N LYS A 370 -1.96 -82.75 -4.45
CA LYS A 370 -1.81 -81.86 -3.28
C LYS A 370 -0.54 -81.00 -3.35
N LYS A 371 0.59 -81.55 -3.83
CA LYS A 371 1.82 -80.79 -4.08
C LYS A 371 1.62 -79.75 -5.18
N GLN A 372 0.99 -80.12 -6.29
CA GLN A 372 0.69 -79.21 -7.40
C GLN A 372 -0.20 -78.05 -6.94
N LYS A 373 -1.30 -78.31 -6.22
CA LYS A 373 -2.14 -77.23 -5.64
C LYS A 373 -1.34 -76.30 -4.71
N LYS A 374 -0.40 -76.83 -3.90
CA LYS A 374 0.47 -76.02 -3.05
C LYS A 374 1.42 -75.16 -3.87
N GLN A 375 1.94 -75.69 -4.98
CA GLN A 375 2.82 -74.97 -5.88
C GLN A 375 2.09 -73.83 -6.60
N THR A 376 0.91 -74.09 -7.17
CA THR A 376 0.09 -73.04 -7.80
C THR A 376 -0.29 -71.92 -6.81
N LYS A 377 -0.57 -72.27 -5.55
CA LYS A 377 -0.85 -71.29 -4.49
C LYS A 377 0.40 -70.51 -4.03
N ARG A 378 1.60 -71.04 -4.24
CA ARG A 378 2.86 -70.32 -4.01
C ARG A 378 3.15 -69.38 -5.16
N GLU A 379 3.00 -69.84 -6.40
CA GLU A 379 3.14 -69.02 -7.62
C GLU A 379 2.17 -67.83 -7.58
N SER A 380 0.90 -68.05 -7.25
CA SER A 380 -0.08 -66.96 -7.12
C SER A 380 0.33 -65.91 -6.07
N LYS A 381 0.94 -66.34 -4.96
CA LYS A 381 1.43 -65.44 -3.92
C LYS A 381 2.69 -64.68 -4.37
N ILE A 382 3.56 -65.32 -5.14
CA ILE A 382 4.74 -64.67 -5.73
C ILE A 382 4.28 -63.56 -6.66
N THR A 383 3.33 -63.83 -7.56
CA THR A 383 2.76 -62.81 -8.46
C THR A 383 2.10 -61.66 -7.68
N GLU A 384 1.38 -61.95 -6.60
CA GLU A 384 0.80 -60.92 -5.73
C GLU A 384 1.89 -60.04 -5.07
N TYR A 385 2.99 -60.65 -4.62
CA TYR A 385 4.13 -59.91 -4.06
C TYR A 385 4.85 -59.06 -5.10
N GLU A 386 5.08 -59.59 -6.31
CA GLU A 386 5.67 -58.84 -7.43
C GLU A 386 4.82 -57.63 -7.79
N THR A 387 3.49 -57.81 -7.86
CA THR A 387 2.56 -56.71 -8.13
C THR A 387 2.65 -55.63 -7.05
N ARG A 388 2.67 -56.02 -5.77
CA ARG A 388 2.85 -55.08 -4.64
C ARG A 388 4.20 -54.36 -4.66
N ILE A 389 5.27 -55.05 -5.06
CA ILE A 389 6.59 -54.44 -5.20
C ILE A 389 6.56 -53.40 -6.33
N GLN A 390 5.93 -53.72 -7.46
CA GLN A 390 5.79 -52.81 -8.59
C GLN A 390 4.97 -51.57 -8.23
N ASP A 391 3.88 -51.74 -7.48
CA ASP A 391 3.07 -50.61 -6.98
C ASP A 391 3.88 -49.70 -6.05
N LYS A 392 4.70 -50.29 -5.16
CA LYS A 392 5.59 -49.51 -4.29
C LYS A 392 6.65 -48.75 -5.09
N LEU A 393 7.25 -49.38 -6.11
CA LEU A 393 8.21 -48.71 -7.01
C LEU A 393 7.57 -47.54 -7.74
N ASN A 394 6.33 -47.69 -8.21
CA ASN A 394 5.59 -46.61 -8.85
C ASN A 394 5.31 -45.44 -7.90
N VAL A 395 5.01 -45.72 -6.63
CA VAL A 395 4.83 -44.68 -5.59
C VAL A 395 6.14 -43.95 -5.32
N VAL A 396 7.25 -44.67 -5.17
CA VAL A 396 8.58 -44.08 -4.95
C VAL A 396 8.97 -43.18 -6.14
N SER A 397 8.79 -43.66 -7.37
CA SER A 397 9.09 -42.88 -8.58
C SER A 397 8.27 -41.59 -8.65
N LYS A 398 6.97 -41.63 -8.30
CA LYS A 398 6.13 -40.42 -8.21
C LYS A 398 6.62 -39.46 -7.12
N GLN A 399 7.05 -39.98 -5.97
CA GLN A 399 7.60 -39.16 -4.90
C GLN A 399 8.91 -38.48 -5.32
N GLU A 400 9.80 -39.17 -6.01
CA GLU A 400 11.05 -38.61 -6.55
C GLU A 400 10.78 -37.50 -7.58
N GLN A 401 9.81 -37.70 -8.49
CA GLN A 401 9.40 -36.67 -9.45
C GLN A 401 8.83 -35.43 -8.74
N LEU A 402 8.00 -35.64 -7.70
CA LEU A 402 7.49 -34.56 -6.86
C LEU A 402 8.62 -33.81 -6.15
N LEU A 403 9.60 -34.52 -5.59
CA LEU A 403 10.78 -33.94 -4.95
C LEU A 403 11.57 -33.09 -5.92
N SER A 404 11.90 -33.63 -7.11
CA SER A 404 12.61 -32.91 -8.17
C SER A 404 11.86 -31.64 -8.62
N SER A 405 10.53 -31.72 -8.75
CA SER A 405 9.71 -30.55 -9.09
C SER A 405 9.73 -29.49 -7.99
N THR A 406 9.81 -29.93 -6.73
CA THR A 406 9.84 -29.07 -5.55
C THR A 406 11.20 -28.38 -5.44
N GLU A 407 12.29 -29.11 -5.62
CA GLU A 407 13.66 -28.56 -5.67
C GLU A 407 13.81 -27.50 -6.77
N LYS A 408 13.27 -27.74 -7.97
CA LYS A 408 13.25 -26.73 -9.05
C LYS A 408 12.50 -25.46 -8.64
N LYS A 409 11.39 -25.59 -7.91
CA LYS A 409 10.65 -24.42 -7.37
C LYS A 409 11.47 -23.67 -6.32
N TYR A 410 12.17 -24.38 -5.44
CA TYR A 410 13.05 -23.79 -4.44
C TYR A 410 14.21 -23.02 -5.09
N ARG A 411 14.92 -23.61 -6.06
CA ARG A 411 15.99 -22.93 -6.80
C ARG A 411 15.50 -21.64 -7.47
N LYS A 412 14.35 -21.67 -8.14
CA LYS A 412 13.75 -20.46 -8.73
C LYS A 412 13.39 -19.39 -7.69
N LYS A 413 12.99 -19.80 -6.49
CA LYS A 413 12.69 -18.86 -5.39
C LYS A 413 13.97 -18.22 -4.86
N GLU A 414 15.04 -19.00 -4.75
CA GLU A 414 16.37 -18.56 -4.33
C GLU A 414 16.98 -17.56 -5.33
N GLU A 415 16.94 -17.86 -6.63
CA GLU A 415 17.35 -16.93 -7.69
C GLU A 415 16.60 -15.59 -7.63
N LYS A 416 15.27 -15.64 -7.44
CA LYS A 416 14.46 -14.41 -7.27
C LYS A 416 14.87 -13.61 -6.04
N MET A 417 15.22 -14.29 -4.95
CA MET A 417 15.68 -13.65 -3.72
C MET A 417 17.01 -12.92 -3.96
N LEU A 418 17.96 -13.59 -4.63
CA LEU A 418 19.26 -13.00 -4.99
C LEU A 418 19.10 -11.78 -5.91
N ILE A 419 18.22 -11.85 -6.91
CA ILE A 419 17.89 -10.71 -7.78
C ILE A 419 17.29 -9.55 -6.98
N MET A 420 16.41 -9.85 -6.01
CA MET A 420 15.80 -8.83 -5.16
C MET A 420 16.84 -8.18 -4.23
N GLU A 421 17.73 -8.95 -3.65
CA GLU A 421 18.81 -8.49 -2.78
C GLU A 421 19.81 -7.60 -3.54
N THR A 422 20.23 -8.02 -4.74
CA THR A 422 21.09 -7.19 -5.60
C THR A 422 20.40 -5.90 -6.05
N THR A 423 19.10 -5.95 -6.31
CA THR A 423 18.29 -4.76 -6.65
C THR A 423 18.18 -3.79 -5.47
N LEU A 424 17.94 -4.32 -4.26
CA LEU A 424 17.93 -3.55 -3.02
C LEU A 424 19.27 -2.88 -2.76
N SER A 425 20.38 -3.62 -2.89
CA SER A 425 21.74 -3.09 -2.76
C SER A 425 22.01 -1.92 -3.72
N LYS A 426 21.62 -2.06 -5.00
CA LYS A 426 21.72 -0.96 -5.98
C LYS A 426 20.87 0.25 -5.60
N LYS A 427 19.66 0.03 -5.06
CA LYS A 427 18.77 1.11 -4.60
C LYS A 427 19.36 1.86 -3.40
N VAL A 428 19.93 1.13 -2.44
CA VAL A 428 20.61 1.72 -1.28
C VAL A 428 21.78 2.58 -1.74
N LYS A 429 22.66 2.08 -2.63
CA LYS A 429 23.77 2.87 -3.18
C LYS A 429 23.30 4.17 -3.86
N ARG A 430 22.18 4.12 -4.60
CA ARG A 430 21.59 5.32 -5.23
C ARG A 430 21.04 6.31 -4.21
N LEU A 431 20.46 5.82 -3.11
CA LEU A 431 19.94 6.66 -2.03
C LEU A 431 21.08 7.34 -1.28
N THR A 432 22.15 6.62 -0.93
CA THR A 432 23.35 7.20 -0.31
C THR A 432 23.93 8.32 -1.19
N LYS A 433 24.09 8.06 -2.50
CA LYS A 433 24.59 9.09 -3.43
C LYS A 433 23.65 10.30 -3.54
N ARG A 434 22.34 10.13 -3.38
CA ARG A 434 21.37 11.25 -3.34
C ARG A 434 21.49 12.03 -2.03
N GLU A 435 21.67 11.34 -0.91
CA GLU A 435 21.85 11.95 0.39
C GLU A 435 23.11 12.83 0.43
N ASP A 436 24.23 12.34 -0.14
CA ASP A 436 25.46 13.12 -0.25
C ASP A 436 25.26 14.38 -1.10
N LYS A 437 24.61 14.25 -2.26
CA LYS A 437 24.26 15.41 -3.11
C LYS A 437 23.36 16.42 -2.38
N LEU A 438 22.44 15.96 -1.53
CA LEU A 438 21.60 16.82 -0.72
C LEU A 438 22.40 17.56 0.35
N LYS A 439 23.36 16.89 1.00
CA LYS A 439 24.27 17.53 1.96
C LYS A 439 25.10 18.62 1.27
N ASP A 440 25.63 18.36 0.09
CA ASP A 440 26.41 19.34 -0.67
C ASP A 440 25.53 20.51 -1.13
N SER A 441 24.32 20.24 -1.62
CA SER A 441 23.36 21.29 -1.99
C SER A 441 22.99 22.16 -0.79
N LYS A 442 22.83 21.56 0.40
CA LYS A 442 22.54 22.29 1.64
C LYS A 442 23.71 23.20 2.04
N LYS A 443 24.95 22.71 1.92
CA LYS A 443 26.15 23.53 2.15
C LYS A 443 26.25 24.71 1.18
N LEU A 444 25.92 24.48 -0.10
CA LEU A 444 25.91 25.52 -1.12
C LEU A 444 24.87 26.60 -0.81
N ILE A 445 23.64 26.21 -0.44
CA ILE A 445 22.58 27.14 -0.03
C ILE A 445 23.01 27.96 1.18
N GLU A 446 23.63 27.33 2.18
CA GLU A 446 24.12 28.05 3.38
C GLU A 446 25.22 29.06 3.01
N SER A 447 26.10 28.72 2.08
CA SER A 447 27.12 29.63 1.55
C SER A 447 26.48 30.82 0.83
N GLN A 448 25.52 30.56 -0.06
CA GLN A 448 24.79 31.61 -0.79
C GLN A 448 24.03 32.53 0.17
N LYS A 449 23.41 31.97 1.22
CA LYS A 449 22.73 32.76 2.25
C LYS A 449 23.68 33.70 2.98
N LYS A 450 24.89 33.23 3.32
CA LYS A 450 25.93 34.09 3.92
C LYS A 450 26.36 35.20 2.97
N GLN A 451 26.55 34.89 1.69
CA GLN A 451 26.90 35.88 0.67
C GLN A 451 25.80 36.94 0.51
N LEU A 452 24.53 36.52 0.47
CA LEU A 452 23.39 37.42 0.39
C LEU A 452 23.33 38.34 1.62
N HIS A 453 23.52 37.78 2.82
CA HIS A 453 23.53 38.57 4.05
C HIS A 453 24.66 39.63 4.05
N PHE A 454 25.84 39.27 3.55
CA PHE A 454 26.94 40.21 3.37
C PHE A 454 26.58 41.34 2.38
N GLN A 455 25.93 41.01 1.26
CA GLN A 455 25.48 42.00 0.28
C GLN A 455 24.42 42.95 0.88
N ILE A 456 23.45 42.42 1.62
CA ILE A 456 22.42 43.23 2.31
C ILE A 456 23.08 44.21 3.27
N ASN A 457 24.01 43.74 4.10
CA ASN A 457 24.72 44.60 5.05
C ASN A 457 25.52 45.70 4.34
N ARG A 458 26.17 45.39 3.22
CA ARG A 458 26.87 46.38 2.39
C ARG A 458 25.92 47.42 1.80
N LEU A 459 24.75 47.01 1.31
CA LEU A 459 23.74 47.92 0.79
C LEU A 459 23.20 48.87 1.86
N GLN A 460 22.93 48.37 3.07
CA GLN A 460 22.50 49.20 4.21
C GLN A 460 23.56 50.25 4.56
N GLN A 461 24.84 49.88 4.55
CA GLN A 461 25.93 50.84 4.77
C GLN A 461 25.99 51.92 3.70
N LEU A 462 25.82 51.54 2.42
CA LEU A 462 25.78 52.51 1.31
C LEU A 462 24.58 53.44 1.41
N GLU A 463 23.41 52.93 1.80
CA GLU A 463 22.21 53.72 2.01
C GLU A 463 22.43 54.79 3.09
N GLU A 464 23.04 54.42 4.22
CA GLU A 464 23.38 55.38 5.28
C GLU A 464 24.41 56.42 4.81
N GLN A 465 25.42 56.01 4.04
CA GLN A 465 26.37 56.96 3.44
C GLN A 465 25.67 57.95 2.51
N LEU A 466 24.73 57.49 1.67
CA LEU A 466 23.95 58.33 0.79
C LEU A 466 23.03 59.29 1.56
N LYS A 467 22.37 58.84 2.64
CA LYS A 467 21.58 59.72 3.53
C LYS A 467 22.44 60.83 4.12
N VAL A 468 23.65 60.51 4.57
CA VAL A 468 24.59 61.51 5.10
C VAL A 468 25.01 62.50 4.01
N GLN A 469 25.30 62.03 2.79
CA GLN A 469 25.63 62.92 1.67
C GLN A 469 24.45 63.81 1.28
N ALA A 470 23.24 63.27 1.21
CA ALA A 470 22.01 64.03 0.92
C ALA A 470 21.79 65.15 1.95
N LYS A 471 21.96 64.87 3.25
CA LYS A 471 21.91 65.88 4.31
C LYS A 471 22.97 66.98 4.14
N LYS A 472 24.19 66.62 3.73
CA LYS A 472 25.25 67.60 3.43
C LYS A 472 24.89 68.48 2.23
N GLN A 473 24.31 67.91 1.18
CA GLN A 473 23.87 68.65 0.00
C GLN A 473 22.67 69.56 0.32
N ASP A 474 21.69 69.09 1.08
CA ASP A 474 20.56 69.91 1.54
C ASP A 474 21.04 71.11 2.37
N LYS A 475 22.02 70.91 3.26
CA LYS A 475 22.64 72.02 4.00
C LYS A 475 23.35 73.02 3.08
N LYS A 476 24.09 72.53 2.07
CA LYS A 476 24.71 73.41 1.06
C LYS A 476 23.67 74.18 0.26
N PHE A 477 22.57 73.54 -0.12
CA PHE A 477 21.47 74.16 -0.84
C PHE A 477 20.78 75.23 -0.01
N LYS A 478 20.45 74.95 1.26
CA LYS A 478 19.88 75.93 2.19
C LYS A 478 20.78 77.14 2.40
N ASN A 479 22.09 76.92 2.53
CA ASN A 479 23.06 78.01 2.64
C ASN A 479 23.14 78.85 1.34
N ALA A 480 23.12 78.20 0.17
CA ALA A 480 23.11 78.88 -1.11
C ALA A 480 21.80 79.67 -1.32
N GLN A 481 20.66 79.11 -0.89
CA GLN A 481 19.35 79.76 -0.94
C GLN A 481 19.32 81.00 -0.02
N ALA A 482 19.80 80.88 1.21
CA ALA A 482 19.92 82.02 2.12
C ALA A 482 20.84 83.11 1.56
N GLY A 483 21.94 82.72 0.91
CA GLY A 483 22.81 83.65 0.18
C GLY A 483 22.10 84.34 -0.98
N TYR A 484 21.31 83.61 -1.76
CA TYR A 484 20.51 84.16 -2.85
C TYR A 484 19.45 85.15 -2.34
N ASP A 485 18.71 84.80 -1.29
CA ASP A 485 17.66 85.64 -0.73
C ASP A 485 18.24 86.96 -0.17
N LYS A 486 19.44 86.90 0.43
CA LYS A 486 20.18 88.10 0.86
C LYS A 486 20.61 88.96 -0.32
N SER A 487 21.21 88.38 -1.36
CA SER A 487 21.60 89.14 -2.56
C SER A 487 20.39 89.75 -3.27
N LYS A 488 19.24 89.07 -3.21
CA LYS A 488 17.98 89.56 -3.78
C LYS A 488 17.45 90.74 -2.98
N SER A 489 17.43 90.68 -1.65
CA SER A 489 16.98 91.83 -0.83
C SER A 489 17.90 93.04 -0.99
N GLU A 490 19.22 92.83 -1.11
CA GLU A 490 20.17 93.91 -1.43
C GLU A 490 19.90 94.52 -2.80
N LEU A 491 19.57 93.70 -3.81
CA LEU A 491 19.19 94.19 -5.14
C LEU A 491 17.88 94.97 -5.10
N ASP A 492 16.85 94.46 -4.42
CA ASP A 492 15.56 95.12 -4.28
C ASP A 492 15.69 96.46 -3.55
N SER A 493 16.56 96.54 -2.53
CA SER A 493 16.91 97.80 -1.85
C SER A 493 17.58 98.79 -2.77
N LYS A 494 18.57 98.36 -3.58
CA LYS A 494 19.23 99.23 -4.57
C LYS A 494 18.30 99.68 -5.69
N MET A 495 17.35 98.82 -6.08
CA MET A 495 16.32 99.18 -7.06
C MET A 495 15.36 100.23 -6.50
N LEU A 496 15.05 100.17 -5.21
CA LEU A 496 14.26 101.18 -4.51
C LEU A 496 15.02 102.51 -4.42
N GLU A 497 16.30 102.50 -4.01
CA GLU A 497 17.17 103.69 -4.02
C GLU A 497 17.25 104.32 -5.43
N PHE A 498 17.38 103.48 -6.46
CA PHE A 498 17.40 103.95 -7.85
C PHE A 498 16.07 104.58 -8.26
N GLN A 499 14.94 104.03 -7.80
CA GLN A 499 13.61 104.57 -8.07
C GLN A 499 13.41 105.91 -7.36
N GLU A 500 13.81 106.03 -6.10
CA GLU A 500 13.80 107.30 -5.36
C GLU A 500 14.69 108.36 -6.02
N MET A 501 15.86 107.95 -6.52
CA MET A 501 16.76 108.82 -7.27
C MET A 501 16.11 109.29 -8.59
N LYS A 502 15.43 108.39 -9.31
CA LYS A 502 14.68 108.71 -10.53
C LYS A 502 13.53 109.69 -10.26
N ASP A 503 12.81 109.50 -9.16
CA ASP A 503 11.70 110.37 -8.77
C ASP A 503 12.21 111.77 -8.36
N SER A 504 13.33 111.83 -7.63
CA SER A 504 14.06 113.08 -7.34
C SER A 504 14.56 113.79 -8.61
N PHE A 505 15.08 113.04 -9.59
CA PHE A 505 15.43 113.60 -10.90
C PHE A 505 14.21 114.14 -11.64
N SER A 506 13.06 113.44 -11.60
CA SER A 506 11.80 113.93 -12.17
C SER A 506 11.38 115.27 -11.54
N ASP A 507 11.52 115.40 -10.22
CA ASP A 507 11.19 116.65 -9.51
C ASP A 507 12.16 117.79 -9.84
N ILE A 508 13.46 117.50 -9.98
CA ILE A 508 14.45 118.46 -10.51
C ILE A 508 14.10 118.87 -11.94
N THR A 509 13.64 117.94 -12.77
CA THR A 509 13.25 118.22 -14.16
C THR A 509 12.01 119.11 -14.23
N LYS A 510 11.04 118.91 -13.33
CA LYS A 510 9.88 119.81 -13.17
C LYS A 510 10.27 121.20 -12.68
N GLN A 511 11.24 121.31 -11.75
CA GLN A 511 11.77 122.62 -11.33
C GLN A 511 12.51 123.37 -12.45
N LEU A 512 13.24 122.64 -13.31
CA LEU A 512 13.95 123.23 -14.45
C LEU A 512 13.01 123.64 -15.60
N GLN A 513 11.80 123.08 -15.71
CA GLN A 513 10.78 123.55 -16.65
C GLN A 513 10.15 124.90 -16.26
N THR A 514 10.23 125.32 -14.99
CA THR A 514 9.76 126.63 -14.51
C THR A 514 10.77 127.78 -14.66
N GLN A 515 12.00 127.52 -15.13
CA GLN A 515 12.96 128.55 -15.49
C GLN A 515 13.41 128.34 -16.94
N GLY A 516 12.90 129.16 -17.85
CA GLY A 516 13.16 129.07 -19.30
C GLY A 516 14.65 129.08 -19.67
N LYS A 517 15.27 127.90 -19.67
CA LYS A 517 16.64 127.64 -20.18
C LYS A 517 16.64 126.38 -21.03
N LEU A 518 16.12 126.52 -22.24
CA LEU A 518 15.94 125.45 -23.23
C LEU A 518 17.25 124.90 -23.86
N GLN A 519 18.44 125.34 -23.41
CA GLN A 519 19.73 124.84 -23.94
C GLN A 519 20.44 123.80 -23.05
N LYS A 520 20.03 123.62 -21.78
CA LYS A 520 20.61 122.58 -20.91
C LYS A 520 19.86 121.23 -20.95
N ILE A 521 18.63 121.21 -21.49
CA ILE A 521 17.80 119.99 -21.59
C ILE A 521 18.33 119.05 -22.69
N GLN A 522 18.92 119.59 -23.77
CA GLN A 522 19.48 118.77 -24.86
C GLN A 522 20.70 117.95 -24.40
N GLN A 523 21.60 118.54 -23.61
CA GLN A 523 22.80 117.86 -23.10
C GLN A 523 22.47 116.82 -22.01
N LEU A 524 21.38 117.02 -21.25
CA LEU A 524 20.93 116.05 -20.25
C LEU A 524 20.30 114.81 -20.91
N ASN A 525 19.60 114.99 -22.02
CA ASN A 525 18.93 113.90 -22.74
C ASN A 525 19.93 112.91 -23.36
N ASP A 526 21.07 113.40 -23.86
CA ASP A 526 22.15 112.55 -24.38
C ASP A 526 22.83 111.75 -23.25
N SER A 527 22.93 112.31 -22.04
CA SER A 527 23.48 111.61 -20.87
C SER A 527 22.53 110.55 -20.32
N ILE A 528 21.22 110.76 -20.41
CA ILE A 528 20.19 109.78 -20.04
C ILE A 528 20.19 108.61 -21.04
N MET A 529 20.32 108.87 -22.35
CA MET A 529 20.45 107.79 -23.35
C MET A 529 21.70 106.92 -23.12
N GLN A 530 22.82 107.50 -22.69
CA GLN A 530 24.02 106.73 -22.36
C GLN A 530 23.86 105.89 -21.08
N GLN A 531 23.16 106.40 -20.06
CA GLN A 531 22.84 105.62 -18.86
C GLN A 531 21.83 104.50 -19.15
N ASP A 532 20.81 104.73 -19.99
CA ASP A 532 19.85 103.68 -20.37
C ASP A 532 20.50 102.58 -21.22
N MET A 533 21.50 102.90 -22.06
CA MET A 533 22.32 101.90 -22.73
C MET A 533 23.18 101.08 -21.75
N LEU A 534 23.75 101.71 -20.72
CA LEU A 534 24.54 101.04 -19.68
C LEU A 534 23.66 100.13 -18.79
N VAL A 535 22.47 100.58 -18.40
CA VAL A 535 21.51 99.76 -17.64
C VAL A 535 21.00 98.59 -18.49
N SER A 536 20.77 98.81 -19.78
CA SER A 536 20.36 97.75 -20.71
C SER A 536 21.48 96.72 -20.95
N SER A 537 22.74 97.14 -21.07
CA SER A 537 23.88 96.22 -21.20
C SER A 537 24.12 95.40 -19.93
N THR A 538 23.89 96.01 -18.76
CA THR A 538 24.01 95.33 -17.47
C THR A 538 22.88 94.32 -17.27
N LYS A 539 21.64 94.66 -17.64
CA LYS A 539 20.49 93.73 -17.65
C LYS A 539 20.71 92.56 -18.61
N LEU A 540 21.22 92.82 -19.81
CA LEU A 540 21.56 91.78 -20.79
C LEU A 540 22.68 90.86 -20.28
N THR A 541 23.68 91.41 -19.58
CA THR A 541 24.77 90.63 -18.99
C THR A 541 24.29 89.75 -17.84
N ILE A 542 23.43 90.26 -16.95
CA ILE A 542 22.79 89.47 -15.88
C ILE A 542 21.91 88.37 -16.48
N HIS A 543 21.13 88.69 -17.52
CA HIS A 543 20.27 87.71 -18.19
C HIS A 543 21.08 86.61 -18.89
N ARG A 544 22.16 86.98 -19.59
CA ARG A 544 23.12 86.03 -20.19
C ARG A 544 23.74 85.11 -19.14
N ASN A 545 24.17 85.64 -18.00
CA ASN A 545 24.75 84.83 -16.92
C ASN A 545 23.72 83.89 -16.28
N ARG A 546 22.44 84.29 -16.21
CA ARG A 546 21.35 83.43 -15.75
C ARG A 546 21.08 82.27 -16.72
N LEU A 547 21.06 82.54 -18.03
CA LEU A 547 20.91 81.53 -19.07
C LEU A 547 22.08 80.54 -19.08
N MET A 548 23.31 81.02 -18.90
CA MET A 548 24.49 80.15 -18.82
C MET A 548 24.43 79.18 -17.63
N LYS A 549 24.01 79.65 -16.44
CA LYS A 549 23.82 78.78 -15.28
C LYS A 549 22.71 77.74 -15.47
N GLN A 550 21.63 78.10 -16.17
CA GLN A 550 20.57 77.15 -16.51
C GLN A 550 21.04 76.09 -17.51
N LEU A 551 21.86 76.47 -18.50
CA LEU A 551 22.49 75.54 -19.44
C LEU A 551 23.44 74.56 -18.76
N GLU A 552 24.25 75.02 -17.80
CA GLU A 552 25.12 74.15 -16.99
C GLU A 552 24.31 73.17 -16.13
N PHE A 553 23.20 73.63 -15.54
CA PHE A 553 22.31 72.77 -14.77
C PHE A 553 21.64 71.70 -15.65
N ILE A 554 21.23 72.04 -16.87
CA ILE A 554 20.67 71.08 -17.84
C ILE A 554 21.74 70.04 -18.22
N LYS A 555 22.97 70.46 -18.53
CA LYS A 555 24.08 69.53 -18.82
C LYS A 555 24.38 68.58 -17.66
N PHE A 556 24.35 69.10 -16.43
CA PHE A 556 24.54 68.28 -15.22
C PHE A 556 23.40 67.27 -15.03
N LYS A 557 22.15 67.68 -15.26
CA LYS A 557 20.99 66.78 -15.18
C LYS A 557 21.03 65.69 -16.25
N SER A 558 21.37 66.02 -17.49
CA SER A 558 21.54 65.04 -18.56
C SER A 558 22.67 64.04 -18.25
N SER A 559 23.78 64.49 -17.66
CA SER A 559 24.88 63.60 -17.24
C SER A 559 24.49 62.64 -16.10
N LEU A 560 23.60 63.04 -15.20
CA LEU A 560 23.05 62.18 -14.15
C LEU A 560 22.06 61.15 -14.71
N GLU A 561 21.23 61.55 -15.68
CA GLU A 561 20.28 60.64 -16.35
C GLU A 561 21.02 59.59 -17.22
N GLU A 562 22.11 59.97 -17.87
CA GLU A 562 22.96 59.05 -18.65
C GLU A 562 23.63 57.99 -17.75
N LYS A 563 24.21 58.41 -16.61
CA LYS A 563 24.82 57.49 -15.63
C LYS A 563 23.82 56.61 -14.89
N SER A 564 22.58 57.08 -14.72
CA SER A 564 21.49 56.29 -14.13
C SER A 564 20.99 55.22 -15.09
N ASN A 565 20.92 55.51 -16.39
CA ASN A 565 20.45 54.55 -17.38
C ASN A 565 21.46 53.43 -17.64
N ASP A 566 22.76 53.74 -17.73
CA ASP A 566 23.81 52.72 -17.96
C ASP A 566 23.95 51.70 -16.81
N SER A 567 23.76 52.15 -15.57
CA SER A 567 23.74 51.26 -14.39
C SER A 567 22.52 50.34 -14.39
N LEU A 568 21.36 50.85 -14.83
CA LEU A 568 20.10 50.11 -14.84
C LEU A 568 20.05 49.09 -15.99
N THR A 569 20.61 49.40 -17.16
CA THR A 569 20.73 48.44 -18.27
C THR A 569 21.69 47.31 -17.93
N THR A 570 22.84 47.62 -17.32
CA THR A 570 23.82 46.59 -16.92
C THR A 570 23.22 45.62 -15.88
N GLN A 571 22.51 46.14 -14.86
CA GLN A 571 21.85 45.28 -13.86
C GLN A 571 20.69 44.47 -14.44
N LYS A 572 19.99 45.00 -15.46
CA LYS A 572 18.90 44.29 -16.14
C LYS A 572 19.42 43.17 -17.03
N GLU A 573 20.54 43.36 -17.70
CA GLU A 573 21.21 42.32 -18.50
C GLU A 573 21.77 41.19 -17.61
N GLU A 574 22.38 41.53 -16.46
CA GLU A 574 22.81 40.53 -15.47
C GLU A 574 21.64 39.69 -14.92
N LEU A 575 20.50 40.33 -14.65
CA LEU A 575 19.30 39.64 -14.17
C LEU A 575 18.70 38.71 -15.25
N ILE A 576 18.71 39.13 -16.51
CA ILE A 576 18.24 38.30 -17.64
C ILE A 576 19.14 37.07 -17.80
N HIS A 577 20.46 37.23 -17.73
CA HIS A 577 21.40 36.10 -17.80
C HIS A 577 21.20 35.12 -16.64
N LEU A 578 21.03 35.63 -15.41
CA LEU A 578 20.76 34.79 -14.23
C LEU A 578 19.46 33.98 -14.38
N MET A 579 18.39 34.60 -14.92
CA MET A 579 17.11 33.92 -15.16
C MET A 579 17.20 32.86 -16.26
N GLN A 580 18.02 33.10 -17.29
CA GLN A 580 18.27 32.11 -18.35
C GLN A 580 19.04 30.90 -17.82
N ASP A 581 20.06 31.11 -16.99
CA ASP A 581 20.84 30.04 -16.36
C ASP A 581 19.98 29.18 -15.42
N ILE A 582 19.12 29.82 -14.61
CA ILE A 582 18.17 29.10 -13.73
C ILE A 582 17.19 28.27 -14.57
N SER A 583 16.68 28.81 -15.67
CA SER A 583 15.77 28.09 -16.59
C SER A 583 16.44 26.86 -17.22
N LEU A 584 17.72 26.99 -17.60
CA LEU A 584 18.51 25.90 -18.17
C LEU A 584 18.85 24.81 -17.14
N GLU A 585 19.12 25.20 -15.89
CA GLU A 585 19.36 24.30 -14.75
C GLU A 585 18.10 23.50 -14.39
N ILE A 586 16.92 24.14 -14.45
CA ILE A 586 15.62 23.49 -14.23
C ILE A 586 15.34 22.47 -15.35
N LYS A 587 15.58 22.84 -16.63
CA LYS A 587 15.42 21.93 -17.77
C LYS A 587 16.34 20.71 -17.73
N LYS A 588 17.51 20.79 -17.09
CA LYS A 588 18.42 19.64 -16.92
C LYS A 588 18.01 18.69 -15.79
N LYS A 589 17.14 19.12 -14.87
CA LYS A 589 16.71 18.35 -13.69
C LYS A 589 15.35 17.68 -13.85
N ILE A 590 14.54 18.12 -14.82
CA ILE A 590 13.38 17.41 -15.36
C ILE A 590 13.89 16.41 -16.40
#